data_AF-A0A845WUN2-F1
#
_entry.id   AF-A0A845WUN2-F1
#
_cell.length_a   1.000
_cell.length_b   1.000
_cell.length_c   1.000
_cell.angle_alpha   90.00
_cell.angle_beta   90.00
_cell.angle_gamma   90.00
#
_symmetry.space_group_name_H-M   'P 1'
#
loop_
_entity.id
_entity.type
_entity.pdbx_description
1 polymer ?
#
loop_
_entity_poly.entity_id
_entity_poly.type
_entity_poly.pdbx_seq_one_letter_code
_entity_poly.pdbx_strand_id
1 'polypeptide(L)'
;MQIAAYPMLLSELQPKTIIELGALKGGSAIWLADHLELLGIKGKVYSVDSDLSQLDEKAKADSRVHFLEGDCREISDVLNSDLLANLPHPWLVIEDVHDNLVGILEHFNHNGLQTGDYLIIEDTNKFMWEVWDDWEDQELIQRGCRKMNDLRNWLMKHQDEYLIDTYYQDMYGYNASKNWNSILKRV
;
A
#
# COMPACT_ATOMS: atom_id res chain seq x y z
N MET A 1 0.63 -13.56 7.65
CA MET A 1 0.48 -12.95 8.99
C MET A 1 0.25 -11.43 8.94
N GLN A 2 0.71 -10.75 7.89
CA GLN A 2 0.42 -9.34 7.57
C GLN A 2 -1.06 -8.94 7.68
N ILE A 3 -1.99 -9.74 7.13
CA ILE A 3 -3.43 -9.45 7.21
C ILE A 3 -3.95 -9.28 8.66
N ALA A 4 -3.29 -9.89 9.64
CA ALA A 4 -3.68 -9.77 11.05
C ALA A 4 -3.22 -8.45 11.69
N ALA A 5 -2.21 -7.78 11.14
CA ALA A 5 -1.73 -6.49 11.65
C ALA A 5 -2.63 -5.32 11.21
N TYR A 6 -3.26 -5.43 10.04
CA TYR A 6 -4.11 -4.38 9.48
C TYR A 6 -5.25 -3.95 10.44
N PRO A 7 -6.09 -4.84 11.00
CA PRO A 7 -7.18 -4.40 11.88
C PRO A 7 -6.68 -3.67 13.13
N MET A 8 -5.52 -4.06 13.66
CA MET A 8 -4.90 -3.37 14.79
C MET A 8 -4.43 -1.97 14.38
N LEU A 9 -3.72 -1.85 13.26
CA LEU A 9 -3.28 -0.56 12.73
C LEU A 9 -4.48 0.34 12.42
N LEU A 10 -5.52 -0.17 11.76
CA LEU A 10 -6.73 0.60 11.44
C LEU A 10 -7.43 1.10 12.70
N SER A 11 -7.50 0.27 13.75
CA SER A 11 -8.09 0.64 15.03
C SER A 11 -7.32 1.77 15.73
N GLU A 12 -6.00 1.78 15.66
CA GLU A 12 -5.18 2.82 16.31
C GLU A 12 -5.02 4.09 15.45
N LEU A 13 -4.77 3.92 14.14
CA LEU A 13 -4.57 5.00 13.18
C LEU A 13 -5.86 5.78 12.91
N GLN A 14 -7.02 5.10 12.90
CA GLN A 14 -8.32 5.70 12.58
C GLN A 14 -8.31 6.44 11.22
N PRO A 15 -7.82 5.83 10.12
CA PRO A 15 -7.55 6.52 8.86
C PRO A 15 -8.80 7.15 8.28
N LYS A 16 -8.67 8.38 7.78
CA LYS A 16 -9.75 9.06 7.03
C LYS A 16 -9.65 8.78 5.55
N THR A 17 -8.48 8.36 5.08
CA THR A 17 -8.26 7.93 3.71
C THR A 17 -7.38 6.67 3.72
N ILE A 18 -7.82 5.63 3.02
CA ILE A 18 -6.99 4.49 2.65
C ILE A 18 -6.79 4.57 1.14
N ILE A 19 -5.55 4.48 0.68
CA ILE A 19 -5.17 4.48 -0.73
C ILE A 19 -4.43 3.17 -0.99
N GLU A 20 -5.03 2.28 -1.76
CA GLU A 20 -4.45 1.02 -2.18
C GLU A 20 -4.04 1.11 -3.66
N LEU A 21 -2.87 0.59 -3.99
CA LEU A 21 -2.38 0.46 -5.34
C LEU A 21 -2.25 -1.04 -5.67
N GLY A 22 -2.97 -1.50 -6.69
CA GLY A 22 -3.06 -2.92 -7.07
C GLY A 22 -4.39 -3.55 -6.65
N ALA A 23 -5.50 -3.17 -7.28
CA ALA A 23 -6.82 -3.68 -6.89
C ALA A 23 -7.08 -5.14 -7.32
N LEU A 24 -6.59 -5.53 -8.50
CA LEU A 24 -6.89 -6.78 -9.21
C LEU A 24 -8.40 -7.12 -9.26
N LYS A 25 -8.89 -7.90 -8.29
CA LYS A 25 -10.31 -8.30 -8.18
C LYS A 25 -11.11 -7.39 -7.25
N GLY A 26 -10.45 -6.47 -6.54
CA GLY A 26 -11.03 -5.50 -5.61
C GLY A 26 -11.35 -6.04 -4.22
N GLY A 27 -10.99 -7.28 -3.91
CA GLY A 27 -11.36 -7.95 -2.66
C GLY A 27 -10.75 -7.31 -1.41
N SER A 28 -9.48 -6.91 -1.48
CA SER A 28 -8.78 -6.20 -0.40
C SER A 28 -9.38 -4.83 -0.14
N ALA A 29 -9.71 -4.06 -1.19
CA ALA A 29 -10.39 -2.79 -1.07
C ALA A 29 -11.75 -2.89 -0.35
N ILE A 30 -12.57 -3.89 -0.70
CA ILE A 30 -13.85 -4.16 0.00
C ILE A 30 -13.57 -4.54 1.46
N TRP A 31 -12.59 -5.40 1.70
CA TRP A 31 -12.21 -5.82 3.05
C TRP A 31 -11.76 -4.64 3.92
N LEU A 32 -11.02 -3.68 3.36
CA LEU A 32 -10.65 -2.43 4.03
C LEU A 32 -11.88 -1.57 4.33
N ALA A 33 -12.82 -1.46 3.38
CA ALA A 33 -14.08 -0.74 3.60
C ALA A 33 -14.94 -1.37 4.70
N ASP A 34 -15.02 -2.70 4.74
CA ASP A 34 -15.69 -3.44 5.82
C ASP A 34 -15.05 -3.13 7.18
N HIS A 35 -13.72 -3.04 7.25
CA HIS A 35 -13.03 -2.70 8.50
C HIS A 35 -13.29 -1.26 8.94
N LEU A 36 -13.34 -0.29 8.02
CA LEU A 36 -13.73 1.07 8.35
C LEU A 36 -15.15 1.11 8.94
N GLU A 37 -16.09 0.38 8.34
CA GLU A 37 -17.47 0.29 8.83
C GLU A 37 -17.55 -0.38 10.21
N LEU A 38 -16.91 -1.53 10.38
CA LEU A 38 -16.88 -2.29 11.65
C LEU A 38 -16.30 -1.47 12.80
N LEU A 39 -15.29 -0.65 12.53
CA LEU A 39 -14.63 0.22 13.52
C LEU A 39 -15.34 1.57 13.70
N GLY A 40 -16.40 1.85 12.94
CA GLY A 40 -17.11 3.13 12.98
C GLY A 40 -16.29 4.32 12.46
N ILE A 41 -15.27 4.05 11.64
CA ILE A 41 -14.36 5.04 11.09
C ILE A 41 -15.01 5.67 9.85
N LYS A 42 -15.28 6.97 9.93
CA LYS A 42 -15.72 7.77 8.78
C LYS A 42 -14.53 8.07 7.86
N GLY A 43 -14.12 7.08 7.07
CA GLY A 43 -13.05 7.20 6.08
C GLY A 43 -13.51 6.80 4.67
N LYS A 44 -12.60 6.93 3.71
CA LYS A 44 -12.80 6.50 2.32
C LYS A 44 -11.70 5.54 1.91
N VAL A 45 -12.05 4.57 1.05
CA VAL A 45 -11.07 3.71 0.38
C VAL A 45 -10.97 4.16 -1.08
N TYR A 46 -9.75 4.36 -1.56
CA TYR A 46 -9.39 4.53 -2.95
C TYR A 46 -8.53 3.33 -3.33
N SER A 47 -8.85 2.67 -4.45
CA SER A 47 -8.08 1.51 -4.93
C SER A 47 -7.79 1.67 -6.41
N VAL A 48 -6.51 1.63 -6.77
CA VAL A 48 -6.02 1.89 -8.13
C VAL A 48 -5.67 0.57 -8.80
N ASP A 49 -6.06 0.40 -10.07
CA ASP A 49 -5.53 -0.67 -10.91
C ASP A 49 -5.36 -0.20 -12.36
N SER A 50 -4.44 -0.83 -13.08
CA SER A 50 -4.25 -0.61 -14.51
C SER A 50 -5.42 -1.09 -15.37
N ASP A 51 -6.22 -2.04 -14.88
CA ASP A 51 -7.34 -2.64 -15.63
C ASP A 51 -8.51 -2.99 -14.70
N LEU A 52 -9.47 -2.07 -14.55
CA LEU A 52 -10.66 -2.28 -13.73
C LEU A 52 -11.67 -3.26 -14.36
N SER A 53 -11.47 -3.66 -15.62
CA SER A 53 -12.31 -4.71 -16.22
C SER A 53 -12.17 -6.04 -15.47
N GLN A 54 -11.03 -6.25 -14.80
CA GLN A 54 -10.73 -7.44 -14.02
C GLN A 54 -11.47 -7.51 -12.69
N LEU A 55 -12.01 -6.39 -12.17
CA LEU A 55 -12.72 -6.37 -10.90
C LEU A 55 -13.84 -7.43 -10.86
N ASP A 56 -14.02 -8.05 -9.69
CA ASP A 56 -15.19 -8.89 -9.45
C ASP A 56 -16.47 -8.03 -9.44
N GLU A 57 -17.60 -8.61 -9.83
CA GLU A 57 -18.88 -7.89 -9.85
C GLU A 57 -19.29 -7.37 -8.47
N LYS A 58 -18.88 -8.04 -7.38
CA LYS A 58 -19.09 -7.53 -6.03
C LYS A 58 -18.30 -6.25 -5.76
N ALA A 59 -17.05 -6.18 -6.22
CA ALA A 59 -16.22 -4.98 -6.09
C ALA A 59 -16.81 -3.83 -6.88
N LYS A 60 -17.22 -4.08 -8.14
CA LYS A 60 -17.87 -3.07 -8.99
C LYS A 60 -19.15 -2.51 -8.38
N ALA A 61 -19.89 -3.33 -7.63
CA ALA A 61 -21.14 -2.93 -7.00
C ALA A 61 -20.96 -2.22 -5.64
N ASP A 62 -19.75 -2.22 -5.05
CA ASP A 62 -19.52 -1.63 -3.73
C ASP A 62 -19.25 -0.13 -3.83
N SER A 63 -20.22 0.68 -3.41
CA SER A 63 -20.13 2.14 -3.47
C SER A 63 -19.25 2.76 -2.38
N ARG A 64 -18.75 1.97 -1.42
CA ARG A 64 -17.86 2.46 -0.34
C ARG A 64 -16.42 2.63 -0.83
N VAL A 65 -16.06 1.96 -1.93
CA VAL A 65 -14.72 1.99 -2.53
C VAL A 65 -14.73 2.86 -3.79
N HIS A 66 -13.74 3.73 -3.92
CA HIS A 66 -13.50 4.51 -5.13
C HIS A 66 -12.42 3.81 -5.95
N PHE A 67 -12.82 3.04 -6.95
CA PHE A 67 -11.88 2.43 -7.89
C PHE A 67 -11.43 3.46 -8.94
N LEU A 68 -10.13 3.55 -9.17
CA LEU A 68 -9.51 4.42 -10.17
C LEU A 68 -8.72 3.57 -11.16
N GLU A 69 -9.01 3.72 -12.45
CA GLU A 69 -8.24 3.05 -13.49
C GLU A 69 -7.02 3.89 -13.86
N GLY A 70 -5.83 3.30 -13.85
CA GLY A 70 -4.62 3.98 -14.27
C GLY A 70 -3.34 3.22 -13.95
N ASP A 71 -2.28 3.59 -14.67
CA ASP A 71 -0.96 2.98 -14.55
C ASP A 71 -0.14 3.67 -13.46
N CYS A 72 0.29 2.92 -12.45
CA CYS A 72 1.11 3.46 -11.36
C CYS A 72 2.54 3.83 -11.78
N ARG A 73 2.98 3.50 -13.00
CA ARG A 73 4.18 4.10 -13.61
C ARG A 73 4.02 5.61 -13.82
N GLU A 74 2.79 6.04 -14.10
CA GLU A 74 2.37 7.43 -14.25
C GLU A 74 1.47 7.85 -13.07
N ILE A 75 1.88 7.52 -11.84
CA ILE A 75 1.06 7.69 -10.62
C ILE A 75 0.52 9.12 -10.44
N SER A 76 1.23 10.13 -10.92
CA SER A 76 0.80 11.53 -10.88
C SER A 76 -0.43 11.82 -11.74
N ASP A 77 -0.67 11.03 -12.79
CA ASP A 77 -1.83 11.19 -13.66
C ASP A 77 -3.09 10.62 -13.00
N VAL A 78 -2.92 9.54 -12.24
CA VAL A 78 -4.01 8.85 -11.53
C VAL A 78 -4.35 9.53 -10.21
N LEU A 79 -3.33 9.81 -9.40
CA LEU A 79 -3.43 10.41 -8.07
C LEU A 79 -2.73 11.77 -8.06
N ASN A 80 -3.20 12.70 -8.87
CA ASN A 80 -2.59 14.04 -8.97
C ASN A 80 -2.62 14.82 -7.64
N SER A 81 -1.78 15.85 -7.55
CA SER A 81 -1.63 16.68 -6.34
C SER A 81 -2.93 17.36 -5.91
N ASP A 82 -3.80 17.74 -6.86
CA ASP A 82 -5.08 18.37 -6.54
C ASP A 82 -6.05 17.39 -5.87
N LEU A 83 -6.11 16.14 -6.35
CA LEU A 83 -6.89 15.09 -5.70
C LEU A 83 -6.35 14.84 -4.30
N LEU A 84 -5.04 14.58 -4.19
CA LEU A 84 -4.37 14.26 -2.93
C LEU A 84 -4.55 15.38 -1.89
N ALA A 85 -4.41 16.66 -2.27
CA ALA A 85 -4.58 17.79 -1.37
C ALA A 85 -5.97 17.89 -0.72
N ASN A 86 -6.99 17.24 -1.31
CA ASN A 86 -8.36 17.24 -0.78
C ASN A 86 -8.69 16.00 0.06
N LEU A 87 -7.77 15.03 0.20
CA LEU A 87 -8.02 13.81 0.96
C LEU A 87 -7.74 14.02 2.46
N PRO A 88 -8.69 13.67 3.36
CA PRO A 88 -8.51 13.87 4.78
C PRO A 88 -7.48 12.92 5.40
N HIS A 89 -6.71 13.42 6.36
CA HIS A 89 -5.73 12.67 7.14
C HIS A 89 -6.34 12.06 8.43
N PRO A 90 -5.74 11.00 9.02
CA PRO A 90 -4.52 10.36 8.55
C PRO A 90 -4.75 9.43 7.36
N TRP A 91 -3.72 9.29 6.54
CA TRP A 91 -3.67 8.38 5.41
C TRP A 91 -3.04 7.04 5.79
N LEU A 92 -3.58 5.98 5.21
CA LEU A 92 -2.92 4.70 5.07
C LEU A 92 -2.74 4.44 3.58
N VAL A 93 -1.50 4.45 3.12
CA VAL A 93 -1.13 4.10 1.74
C VAL A 93 -0.64 2.66 1.70
N ILE A 94 -1.19 1.84 0.83
CA ILE A 94 -0.84 0.42 0.65
C ILE A 94 -0.34 0.27 -0.78
N GLU A 95 0.93 -0.08 -0.91
CA GLU A 95 1.63 -0.23 -2.17
C GLU A 95 1.78 -1.73 -2.47
N ASP A 96 0.93 -2.26 -3.36
CA ASP A 96 0.98 -3.64 -3.85
C ASP A 96 1.11 -3.71 -5.39
N VAL A 97 1.76 -2.70 -5.96
CA VAL A 97 2.16 -2.67 -7.36
C VAL A 97 3.63 -3.08 -7.44
N HIS A 98 3.89 -4.25 -8.00
CA HIS A 98 5.26 -4.77 -8.13
C HIS A 98 6.09 -4.05 -9.23
N ASP A 99 5.83 -2.75 -9.44
CA ASP A 99 6.48 -1.88 -10.40
C ASP A 99 6.53 -0.42 -9.89
N ASN A 100 7.51 0.36 -10.34
CA ASN A 100 7.66 1.79 -9.99
C ASN A 100 7.65 2.16 -8.48
N LEU A 101 8.06 1.27 -7.58
CA LEU A 101 8.05 1.52 -6.12
C LEU A 101 8.61 2.90 -5.73
N VAL A 102 9.82 3.24 -6.19
CA VAL A 102 10.47 4.50 -5.81
C VAL A 102 9.68 5.71 -6.33
N GLY A 103 9.17 5.66 -7.57
CA GLY A 103 8.37 6.75 -8.13
C GLY A 103 7.07 6.97 -7.35
N ILE A 104 6.42 5.87 -6.93
CA ILE A 104 5.23 5.92 -6.07
C ILE A 104 5.56 6.56 -4.72
N LEU A 105 6.61 6.11 -4.03
CA LEU A 105 6.99 6.64 -2.72
C LEU A 105 7.37 8.12 -2.80
N GLU A 106 8.15 8.52 -3.81
CA GLU A 106 8.51 9.92 -4.05
C GLU A 106 7.27 10.78 -4.34
N HIS A 107 6.30 10.25 -5.08
CA HIS A 107 5.07 10.96 -5.38
C HIS A 107 4.28 11.29 -4.10
N PHE A 108 4.03 10.30 -3.23
CA PHE A 108 3.32 10.56 -1.97
C PHE A 108 4.13 11.43 -1.00
N ASN A 109 5.45 11.25 -0.95
CA ASN A 109 6.36 12.05 -0.12
C ASN A 109 6.27 13.54 -0.47
N HIS A 110 6.17 13.88 -1.76
CA HIS A 110 6.08 15.26 -2.22
C HIS A 110 4.65 15.82 -2.24
N ASN A 111 3.63 14.97 -2.32
CA ASN A 111 2.26 15.40 -2.63
C ASN A 111 1.23 15.14 -1.52
N GLY A 112 1.65 15.01 -0.26
CA GLY A 112 0.71 15.21 0.84
C GLY A 112 0.91 14.38 2.10
N LEU A 113 1.82 13.41 2.14
CA LEU A 113 2.07 12.66 3.38
C LEU A 113 2.41 13.59 4.55
N GLN A 114 1.76 13.37 5.69
CA GLN A 114 1.93 14.13 6.92
C GLN A 114 2.43 13.24 8.04
N THR A 115 3.09 13.85 9.04
CA THR A 115 3.45 13.16 10.29
C THR A 115 2.24 12.42 10.85
N GLY A 116 2.40 11.11 11.08
CA GLY A 116 1.34 10.23 11.55
C GLY A 116 0.66 9.38 10.47
N ASP A 117 0.83 9.71 9.19
CA ASP A 117 0.41 8.84 8.09
C ASP A 117 1.26 7.57 8.01
N TYR A 118 0.70 6.53 7.41
CA TYR A 118 1.37 5.25 7.23
C TYR A 118 1.48 4.84 5.77
N LEU A 119 2.58 4.17 5.46
CA LEU A 119 2.78 3.42 4.22
C LEU A 119 2.98 1.94 4.58
N ILE A 120 2.36 1.04 3.81
CA ILE A 120 2.66 -0.38 3.82
C ILE A 120 3.10 -0.78 2.43
N ILE A 121 4.34 -1.26 2.32
CA ILE A 121 4.89 -1.78 1.05
C ILE A 121 4.79 -3.29 1.09
N GLU A 122 3.99 -3.85 0.18
CA GLU A 122 3.74 -5.29 0.11
C GLU A 122 4.88 -6.04 -0.59
N ASP A 123 5.06 -7.30 -0.22
CA ASP A 123 5.93 -8.26 -0.90
C ASP A 123 7.41 -7.84 -0.98
N THR A 124 7.95 -7.25 0.08
CA THR A 124 9.39 -6.95 0.19
C THR A 124 10.22 -8.14 0.67
N ASN A 125 9.62 -9.27 1.03
CA ASN A 125 10.36 -10.47 1.38
C ASN A 125 10.99 -11.11 0.14
N LYS A 126 12.32 -10.97 0.01
CA LYS A 126 13.09 -11.50 -1.12
C LYS A 126 12.94 -13.01 -1.31
N PHE A 127 12.87 -13.79 -0.22
CA PHE A 127 12.79 -15.25 -0.32
C PHE A 127 11.48 -15.72 -0.93
N MET A 128 10.40 -14.94 -0.79
CA MET A 128 9.13 -15.27 -1.47
C MET A 128 9.30 -15.23 -2.99
N TRP A 129 10.00 -14.21 -3.50
CA TRP A 129 10.24 -14.08 -4.94
C TRP A 129 11.18 -15.15 -5.49
N GLU A 130 12.15 -15.61 -4.69
CA GLU A 130 13.05 -16.71 -5.08
C GLU A 130 12.32 -18.06 -5.22
N VAL A 131 11.17 -18.24 -4.55
CA VAL A 131 10.36 -19.47 -4.68
C VAL A 131 9.54 -19.46 -5.97
N TRP A 132 9.33 -18.31 -6.59
CA TRP A 132 8.58 -18.15 -7.84
C TRP A 132 9.51 -18.02 -9.06
N ASP A 133 10.70 -18.60 -8.99
CA ASP A 133 11.71 -18.50 -10.05
C ASP A 133 11.27 -19.14 -11.39
N ASP A 134 10.27 -20.01 -11.37
CA ASP A 134 9.69 -20.68 -12.53
C ASP A 134 8.42 -20.00 -13.09
N TRP A 135 7.99 -18.87 -12.51
CA TRP A 135 6.82 -18.13 -12.99
C TRP A 135 7.02 -17.56 -14.40
N GLU A 136 5.96 -17.47 -15.20
CA GLU A 136 6.08 -17.09 -16.62
C GLU A 136 6.64 -15.67 -16.81
N ASP A 137 6.25 -14.73 -15.95
CA ASP A 137 6.75 -13.35 -15.98
C ASP A 137 8.05 -13.20 -15.18
N GLN A 138 9.17 -13.51 -15.82
CA GLN A 138 10.50 -13.41 -15.23
C GLN A 138 10.92 -11.97 -14.91
N GLU A 139 10.39 -10.97 -15.61
CA GLU A 139 10.70 -9.56 -15.33
C GLU A 139 10.04 -9.10 -14.03
N LEU A 140 8.81 -9.53 -13.77
CA LEU A 140 8.13 -9.35 -12.50
C LEU A 140 8.93 -9.96 -11.35
N ILE A 141 9.38 -11.22 -11.48
CA ILE A 141 10.17 -11.89 -10.43
C ILE A 141 11.47 -11.14 -10.15
N GLN A 142 12.17 -10.69 -11.19
CA GLN A 142 13.40 -9.91 -11.03
C GLN A 142 13.14 -8.56 -10.35
N ARG A 143 12.02 -7.88 -10.64
CA ARG A 143 11.62 -6.65 -9.94
C ARG A 143 11.32 -6.92 -8.46
N GLY A 144 10.52 -7.94 -8.19
CA GLY A 144 10.18 -8.37 -6.83
C GLY A 144 11.42 -8.67 -5.98
N CYS A 145 12.39 -9.41 -6.54
CA CYS A 145 13.68 -9.69 -5.90
C CYS A 145 14.49 -8.44 -5.52
N ARG A 146 14.28 -7.31 -6.21
CA ARG A 146 14.95 -6.02 -5.93
C ARG A 146 14.15 -5.12 -5.00
N LYS A 147 12.84 -5.34 -4.83
CA LYS A 147 11.91 -4.46 -4.11
C LYS A 147 12.41 -4.04 -2.73
N MET A 148 12.95 -4.98 -1.94
CA MET A 148 13.54 -4.68 -0.62
C MET A 148 14.78 -3.78 -0.68
N ASN A 149 15.64 -3.98 -1.68
CA ASN A 149 16.83 -3.16 -1.84
C ASN A 149 16.45 -1.74 -2.31
N ASP A 150 15.45 -1.63 -3.18
CA ASP A 150 14.93 -0.36 -3.65
C ASP A 150 14.29 0.43 -2.50
N LEU A 151 13.44 -0.23 -1.68
CA LEU A 151 12.89 0.35 -0.46
C LEU A 151 13.98 0.80 0.51
N ARG A 152 14.97 -0.05 0.77
CA ARG A 152 16.10 0.27 1.65
C ARG A 152 16.85 1.51 1.15
N ASN A 153 17.19 1.55 -0.14
CA ASN A 153 17.94 2.66 -0.73
C ASN A 153 17.17 3.97 -0.66
N TRP A 154 15.84 3.93 -0.82
CA TRP A 154 14.97 5.08 -0.65
C TRP A 154 14.93 5.51 0.83
N LEU A 155 14.67 4.60 1.77
CA LEU A 155 14.65 4.88 3.21
C LEU A 155 15.96 5.49 3.72
N MET A 156 17.12 5.06 3.21
CA MET A 156 18.41 5.67 3.59
C MET A 156 18.50 7.16 3.24
N LYS A 157 17.75 7.64 2.24
CA LYS A 157 17.66 9.06 1.87
C LYS A 157 16.62 9.83 2.69
N HIS A 158 15.62 9.13 3.22
CA HIS A 158 14.50 9.67 3.99
C HIS A 158 14.50 9.20 5.45
N GLN A 159 15.68 8.86 6.00
CA GLN A 159 15.82 8.21 7.30
C GLN A 159 15.33 9.07 8.48
N ASP A 160 15.32 10.39 8.31
CA ASP A 160 14.84 11.35 9.31
C ASP A 160 13.34 11.63 9.17
N GLU A 161 12.70 11.07 8.14
CA GLU A 161 11.31 11.35 7.79
C GLU A 161 10.39 10.13 7.95
N TYR A 162 10.95 8.92 8.02
CA TYR A 162 10.19 7.69 8.18
C TYR A 162 10.81 6.78 9.24
N LEU A 163 9.93 6.14 10.02
CA LEU A 163 10.28 5.06 10.92
C LEU A 163 9.67 3.74 10.44
N ILE A 164 10.43 2.66 10.55
CA ILE A 164 9.86 1.31 10.47
C ILE A 164 9.16 1.03 11.80
N ASP A 165 7.84 0.82 11.76
CA ASP A 165 7.08 0.54 12.97
C ASP A 165 7.20 -0.94 13.36
N THR A 166 8.24 -1.24 14.14
CA THR A 166 8.53 -2.59 14.66
C THR A 166 7.39 -3.21 15.48
N TYR A 167 6.49 -2.39 16.05
CA TYR A 167 5.34 -2.93 16.80
C TYR A 167 4.41 -3.72 15.89
N TYR A 168 4.11 -3.20 14.69
CA TYR A 168 3.30 -3.90 13.69
C TYR A 168 4.13 -4.87 12.84
N GLN A 169 5.33 -4.43 12.43
CA GLN A 169 6.23 -5.17 11.56
C GLN A 169 6.67 -6.51 12.15
N ASP A 170 6.96 -6.53 13.45
CA ASP A 170 7.52 -7.69 14.16
C ASP A 170 6.54 -8.29 15.19
N MET A 171 5.26 -7.92 15.11
CA MET A 171 4.21 -8.30 16.07
C MET A 171 4.19 -9.80 16.40
N TYR A 172 4.52 -10.63 15.42
CA TYR A 172 4.49 -12.08 15.53
C TYR A 172 5.87 -12.72 15.27
N GLY A 173 6.94 -11.95 15.46
CA GLY A 173 8.31 -12.33 15.21
C GLY A 173 8.98 -11.43 14.18
N TYR A 174 10.30 -11.29 14.29
CA TYR A 174 11.10 -10.42 13.44
C TYR A 174 10.89 -10.73 11.96
N ASN A 175 10.34 -9.77 11.22
CA ASN A 175 10.03 -9.90 9.79
C ASN A 175 9.28 -11.20 9.45
N ALA A 176 8.39 -11.67 10.33
CA ALA A 176 7.62 -12.90 10.16
C ALA A 176 6.44 -12.73 9.18
N SER A 177 6.68 -12.12 8.02
CA SER A 177 5.66 -11.89 6.99
C SER A 177 6.27 -11.80 5.58
N LYS A 178 5.44 -11.51 4.58
CA LYS A 178 5.87 -11.21 3.20
C LYS A 178 6.38 -9.77 3.05
N ASN A 179 6.11 -8.94 4.06
CA ASN A 179 6.41 -7.53 4.13
C ASN A 179 7.53 -7.35 5.13
N TRP A 180 8.76 -7.23 4.67
CA TRP A 180 9.94 -6.96 5.47
C TRP A 180 10.27 -5.49 5.55
N ASN A 181 10.45 -4.97 6.77
CA ASN A 181 10.82 -3.58 7.05
C ASN A 181 9.99 -2.55 6.24
N SER A 182 8.70 -2.82 6.06
CA SER A 182 7.85 -2.14 5.09
C SER A 182 6.56 -1.56 5.65
N ILE A 183 6.33 -1.68 6.96
CA ILE A 183 5.33 -0.87 7.66
C ILE A 183 6.02 0.40 8.14
N LEU A 184 5.77 1.49 7.44
CA LEU A 184 6.42 2.78 7.66
C LEU A 184 5.44 3.78 8.26
N LYS A 185 5.92 4.55 9.22
CA LYS A 185 5.25 5.73 9.76
C LYS A 185 6.00 6.98 9.34
N ARG A 186 5.29 7.95 8.77
CA ARG A 186 5.83 9.29 8.51
C ARG A 186 5.99 10.04 9.84
N VAL A 187 7.17 10.62 10.10
CA VAL A 187 7.48 11.38 11.32
C VAL A 187 7.74 12.85 11.06
#